data_AF-A0A1S1QP24-F1
#
_entry.id   AF-A0A1S1QP24-F1
#
_cell.length_a   1.000
_cell.length_b   1.000
_cell.length_c   1.000
_cell.angle_alpha   90.00
_cell.angle_beta   90.00
_cell.angle_gamma   90.00
#
_symmetry.space_group_name_H-M   'P 1'
#
loop_
_entity.id
_entity.type
_entity.pdbx_description
1 polymer ?
#
loop_
_entity_poly.entity_id
_entity_poly.type
_entity_poly.pdbx_seq_one_letter_code
_entity_poly.pdbx_strand_id
1 'polypeptide(L)'
;MVQDVLADDVQVVEVHDLHAWEITSGQPALSAHVLVVPGGDCHHVRRVLQGVLREEHRISHATLQVDHLGEDQDTGLLQITTPETAQADHARREDSHGPVHYPASHPH
;
A
#
# COMPACT_ATOMS: atom_id res chain seq x y z
N MET A 1 21.06 -0.42 5.47
CA MET A 1 19.90 0.33 6.02
C MET A 1 18.63 -0.44 5.64
N VAL A 2 17.48 -0.24 6.29
CA VAL A 2 16.26 -1.06 6.03
C VAL A 2 15.86 -1.10 4.54
N GLN A 3 16.07 -0.01 3.80
CA GLN A 3 15.83 0.06 2.35
C GLN A 3 16.68 -0.95 1.56
N ASP A 4 17.98 -1.06 1.87
CA ASP A 4 18.91 -1.95 1.15
C ASP A 4 18.50 -3.43 1.30
N VAL A 5 18.00 -3.79 2.49
CA VAL A 5 17.54 -5.15 2.78
C VAL A 5 16.24 -5.45 2.04
N LEU A 6 15.32 -4.49 1.96
CA LEU A 6 14.09 -4.66 1.20
C LEU A 6 14.31 -4.77 -0.32
N ALA A 7 15.39 -4.16 -0.82
CA ALA A 7 15.76 -4.21 -2.23
C ALA A 7 16.59 -5.46 -2.62
N ASP A 8 16.91 -6.35 -1.68
CA ASP A 8 17.70 -7.57 -1.95
C ASP A 8 16.87 -8.66 -2.67
N ASP A 9 15.53 -8.59 -2.59
CA ASP A 9 14.66 -9.50 -3.33
C ASP A 9 14.76 -9.25 -4.84
N VAL A 10 15.07 -10.30 -5.61
CA VAL A 10 15.27 -10.25 -7.07
C VAL A 10 14.07 -9.71 -7.84
N GLN A 11 12.87 -9.76 -7.24
CA GLN A 11 11.65 -9.23 -7.87
C GLN A 11 11.43 -7.75 -7.57
N VAL A 12 12.15 -7.16 -6.61
CA VAL A 12 12.05 -5.74 -6.25
C VAL A 12 12.96 -4.92 -7.16
N VAL A 13 12.37 -3.91 -7.80
CA VAL A 13 13.06 -2.97 -8.67
C VAL A 13 13.44 -1.71 -7.90
N GLU A 14 12.54 -1.22 -7.05
CA GLU A 14 12.74 0.04 -6.32
C GLU A 14 11.95 0.04 -5.00
N VAL A 15 12.51 0.71 -3.98
CA VAL A 15 11.82 1.00 -2.71
C VAL A 15 11.94 2.50 -2.44
N HIS A 16 10.80 3.19 -2.43
CA HIS A 16 10.73 4.63 -2.17
C HIS A 16 9.64 4.97 -1.15
N ASP A 17 9.54 6.26 -0.82
CA ASP A 17 8.62 6.79 0.20
C ASP A 17 8.63 5.99 1.51
N LEU A 18 9.83 5.56 1.92
CA LEU A 18 10.02 4.82 3.17
C LEU A 18 9.93 5.77 4.35
N HIS A 19 8.92 5.55 5.18
CA HIS A 19 8.67 6.29 6.40
C HIS A 19 8.67 5.33 7.58
N ALA A 20 9.46 5.62 8.61
CA ALA A 20 9.51 4.84 9.84
C ALA A 20 9.17 5.74 11.03
N TRP A 21 8.40 5.22 11.98
CA TRP A 21 8.00 5.93 13.19
C TRP A 21 7.84 4.94 14.37
N GLU A 22 7.59 5.47 15.56
CA GLU A 22 7.19 4.66 16.72
C GLU A 22 5.72 4.94 17.07
N ILE A 23 4.93 3.87 17.27
CA ILE A 23 3.52 4.00 17.72
C ILE A 23 3.49 4.36 19.21
N THR A 24 4.28 3.63 19.98
CA THR A 24 4.63 3.89 21.38
C THR A 24 6.09 3.51 21.58
N SER A 25 6.69 3.87 22.72
CA SER A 25 8.10 3.59 22.97
C SER A 25 8.41 2.10 22.79
N GLY A 26 9.35 1.77 21.91
CA GLY A 26 9.76 0.40 21.62
C GLY A 26 8.84 -0.37 20.66
N GLN A 27 7.86 0.27 20.05
CA GLN A 27 6.99 -0.33 19.02
C GLN A 27 7.19 0.39 17.68
N PRO A 28 8.23 0.01 16.91
CA PRO A 28 8.51 0.61 15.62
C PRO A 28 7.49 0.18 14.56
N ALA A 29 7.17 1.11 13.68
CA ALA A 29 6.27 0.95 12.56
C ALA A 29 6.84 1.59 11.29
N LEU A 30 6.35 1.13 10.14
CA LEU A 30 6.89 1.50 8.82
C LEU A 30 5.77 1.60 7.78
N SER A 31 5.92 2.53 6.84
CA SER A 31 5.26 2.52 5.55
C SER A 31 6.31 2.60 4.44
N ALA A 32 6.12 1.89 3.34
CA ALA A 32 6.97 2.02 2.16
C ALA A 32 6.19 1.66 0.88
N HIS A 33 6.64 2.21 -0.24
CA HIS A 33 6.17 1.84 -1.57
C HIS A 33 7.29 1.05 -2.27
N VAL A 34 6.92 -0.12 -2.78
CA VAL A 34 7.84 -1.06 -3.44
C VAL A 34 7.36 -1.29 -4.86
N LEU A 35 8.25 -1.10 -5.82
CA LEU A 35 8.01 -1.46 -7.21
C LEU A 35 8.64 -2.82 -7.50
N VAL A 36 7.86 -3.71 -8.10
CA VAL A 36 8.32 -5.03 -8.55
C VAL A 36 8.43 -5.11 -10.05
N VAL A 37 9.16 -6.12 -10.55
CA VAL A 37 9.28 -6.37 -11.99
C VAL A 37 7.90 -6.53 -12.66
N PRO A 38 7.72 -6.09 -13.92
CA PRO A 38 6.46 -6.29 -14.64
C PRO A 38 6.06 -7.77 -14.68
N GLY A 39 4.81 -8.08 -14.28
CA GLY A 39 4.31 -9.46 -14.21
C GLY A 39 4.87 -10.30 -13.06
N GLY A 40 5.59 -9.69 -12.11
CA GLY A 40 6.00 -10.31 -10.86
C GLY A 40 4.83 -10.65 -9.93
N ASP A 41 5.10 -11.31 -8.81
CA ASP A 41 4.06 -11.58 -7.80
C ASP A 41 4.16 -10.56 -6.66
N CYS A 42 3.43 -9.44 -6.82
CA CYS A 42 3.36 -8.39 -5.80
C CYS A 42 2.90 -8.91 -4.43
N HIS A 43 2.03 -9.92 -4.38
CA HIS A 43 1.54 -10.50 -3.13
C HIS A 43 2.61 -11.34 -2.45
N HIS A 44 3.40 -12.09 -3.21
CA HIS A 44 4.53 -12.84 -2.70
C HIS A 44 5.59 -11.91 -2.14
N VAL A 45 6.04 -10.93 -2.93
CA VAL A 45 7.01 -9.92 -2.49
C VAL A 45 6.54 -9.24 -1.22
N ARG A 46 5.29 -8.77 -1.17
CA ARG A 46 4.73 -8.16 0.05
C ARG A 46 4.88 -9.06 1.28
N ARG A 47 4.59 -10.36 1.15
CA ARG A 47 4.70 -11.31 2.27
C ARG A 47 6.15 -11.55 2.69
N VAL A 48 7.06 -11.68 1.72
CA VAL A 48 8.49 -11.86 1.98
C VAL A 48 9.04 -10.65 2.73
N LEU A 49 8.81 -9.44 2.20
CA LEU A 49 9.27 -8.19 2.82
C LEU A 49 8.65 -7.98 4.21
N GLN A 50 7.37 -8.34 4.42
CA GLN A 50 6.76 -8.34 5.75
C GLN A 50 7.44 -9.32 6.73
N GLY A 51 7.89 -10.47 6.25
CA GLY A 51 8.66 -11.44 7.04
C GLY A 51 10.00 -10.86 7.48
N VAL A 52 10.77 -10.34 6.53
CA VAL A 52 12.08 -9.70 6.78
C VAL A 52 11.96 -8.56 7.79
N LEU A 53 10.97 -7.66 7.61
CA LEU A 53 10.72 -6.56 8.56
C LEU A 53 10.42 -7.05 9.98
N ARG A 54 9.70 -8.16 10.12
CA ARG A 54 9.37 -8.75 11.42
C ARG A 54 10.56 -9.46 12.06
N GLU A 55 11.26 -10.27 11.28
CA GLU A 55 12.30 -11.17 11.79
C GLU A 55 13.61 -10.43 12.05
N GLU A 56 14.04 -9.58 11.11
CA GLU A 56 15.33 -8.91 11.17
C GLU A 56 15.26 -7.54 11.86
N HIS A 57 14.16 -6.81 11.64
CA HIS A 57 14.00 -5.44 12.12
C HIS A 57 13.01 -5.29 13.28
N ARG A 58 12.32 -6.37 13.67
CA ARG A 58 11.29 -6.36 14.74
C ARG A 58 10.16 -5.35 14.50
N ILE A 59 9.92 -4.99 13.24
CA ILE A 59 8.83 -4.10 12.82
C ILE A 59 7.60 -4.97 12.56
N SER A 60 6.72 -5.03 13.55
CA SER A 60 5.48 -5.82 13.47
C SER A 60 4.31 -5.06 12.82
N HIS A 61 4.44 -3.74 12.70
CA HIS A 61 3.42 -2.84 12.15
C HIS A 61 3.98 -2.18 10.89
N ALA A 62 3.77 -2.85 9.75
CA ALA A 62 4.25 -2.37 8.46
C ALA A 62 3.12 -2.35 7.43
N THR A 63 2.96 -1.22 6.74
CA THR A 63 2.10 -1.08 5.57
C THR A 63 2.99 -1.00 4.34
N LEU A 64 2.93 -1.99 3.46
CA LEU A 64 3.69 -2.01 2.22
C LEU A 64 2.71 -1.92 1.05
N GLN A 65 2.81 -0.82 0.30
CA GLN A 65 2.19 -0.75 -1.02
C GLN A 65 3.16 -1.39 -2.01
N VAL A 66 2.69 -2.33 -2.80
CA VAL A 66 3.51 -3.07 -3.76
C VAL A 66 2.82 -3.04 -5.12
N ASP A 67 3.46 -2.41 -6.10
CA ASP A 67 2.95 -2.23 -7.45
C ASP A 67 3.98 -2.72 -8.47
N HIS A 68 3.56 -2.99 -9.71
CA HIS A 68 4.49 -3.36 -10.77
C HIS A 68 5.04 -2.11 -11.46
N LEU A 69 6.32 -2.18 -11.83
CA LEU A 69 6.97 -1.15 -12.61
C LEU A 69 6.18 -0.90 -13.91
N GLY A 70 5.70 0.33 -14.09
CA GLY A 70 4.94 0.75 -15.27
C GLY A 70 3.41 0.73 -15.12
N GLU A 71 2.84 0.18 -14.04
CA GLU A 71 1.39 0.29 -13.78
C GLU A 71 0.94 1.75 -13.54
N ASP A 72 1.79 2.57 -12.93
CA ASP A 72 1.54 4.02 -12.76
C ASP A 72 1.51 4.79 -14.10
N GLN A 73 2.09 4.23 -15.18
CA GLN A 73 2.18 4.90 -16.48
C GLN A 73 1.06 4.51 -17.46
N ASP A 74 0.31 3.44 -17.19
CA ASP A 74 -0.77 2.94 -18.07
C ASP A 74 -2.18 3.40 -17.63
N THR A 75 -2.27 4.18 -16.54
CA THR A 75 -3.55 4.77 -16.15
C THR A 75 -3.65 6.15 -16.77
N GLY A 76 -4.42 6.27 -17.87
CA GLY A 76 -4.72 7.56 -18.51
C GLY A 76 -5.04 8.64 -17.48
N LEU A 77 -4.06 9.54 -17.27
CA LEU A 77 -4.12 10.62 -16.30
C LEU A 77 -5.45 11.36 -16.43
N LEU A 78 -6.29 11.26 -15.40
CA LEU A 78 -7.49 12.07 -15.27
C LEU A 78 -7.05 13.52 -15.04
N GLN A 79 -7.04 14.32 -16.11
CA GLN A 79 -6.81 15.75 -16.01
C GLN A 79 -8.03 16.40 -15.37
N ILE A 80 -7.84 17.05 -14.22
CA ILE A 80 -8.85 17.94 -13.64
C ILE A 80 -8.93 19.17 -14.55
N THR A 81 -9.85 19.15 -15.51
CA THR A 81 -10.21 20.37 -16.25
C THR A 81 -10.95 21.31 -15.30
N THR A 82 -10.55 22.59 -15.28
CA THR A 82 -11.15 23.66 -14.49
C THR A 82 -12.68 23.71 -14.73
N PRO A 83 -13.50 23.91 -13.68
CA PRO A 83 -14.92 23.64 -13.74
C PRO A 83 -15.66 24.83 -14.33
N GLU A 84 -16.12 24.73 -15.57
CA GLU A 84 -17.30 25.50 -15.98
C GLU A 84 -18.34 24.53 -16.56
N THR A 85 -19.41 24.35 -15.78
CA THR A 85 -20.66 23.63 -16.09
C THR A 85 -20.71 22.13 -15.76
N ALA A 86 -20.87 21.81 -14.47
CA ALA A 86 -21.80 20.77 -14.03
C ALA A 86 -22.10 20.94 -12.53
N GLN A 87 -23.11 21.76 -12.22
CA GLN A 87 -23.77 21.69 -10.93
C GLN A 87 -24.80 20.56 -10.96
N ALA A 88 -24.57 19.52 -10.15
CA ALA A 88 -25.62 18.68 -9.58
C ALA A 88 -25.12 18.00 -8.29
N ASP A 89 -25.65 18.50 -7.17
CA ASP A 89 -25.80 17.90 -5.83
C ASP A 89 -24.62 17.19 -5.14
N HIS A 90 -23.92 17.95 -4.28
CA HIS A 90 -23.04 17.40 -3.24
C HIS A 90 -23.77 17.26 -1.89
N ALA A 91 -24.49 16.15 -1.71
CA ALA A 91 -24.84 15.68 -0.38
C ALA A 91 -23.64 14.92 0.23
N ARG A 92 -22.85 15.64 1.04
CA ARG A 92 -21.79 15.13 1.91
C ARG A 92 -22.33 14.00 2.80
N ARG A 93 -21.80 12.78 2.65
CA ARG A 93 -21.79 11.78 3.75
C ARG A 93 -20.36 11.34 4.00
N GLU A 94 -19.87 11.76 5.16
CA GLU A 94 -18.66 11.23 5.78
C GLU A 94 -18.98 9.85 6.33
N ASP A 95 -18.28 8.86 5.79
CA ASP A 95 -17.99 7.63 6.51
C ASP A 95 -16.56 7.24 6.13
N SER A 96 -15.59 7.74 6.89
CA SER A 96 -14.17 7.53 6.55
C SER A 96 -13.71 6.09 6.83
N HIS A 97 -14.51 5.30 7.54
CA HIS A 97 -14.28 3.87 7.75
C HIS A 97 -15.63 3.14 7.76
N GLY A 98 -16.08 2.72 6.57
CA GLY A 98 -17.28 1.90 6.36
C GLY A 98 -17.48 0.78 7.39
N PRO A 99 -18.73 0.40 7.73
CA PRO A 99 -18.98 -0.81 8.52
C PRO A 99 -18.44 -2.06 7.80
N VAL A 100 -17.79 -2.93 8.56
CA VAL A 100 -17.24 -4.20 8.07
C VAL A 100 -18.38 -5.14 7.65
N HIS A 101 -18.42 -5.54 6.38
CA HIS A 101 -19.44 -6.47 5.88
C HIS A 101 -18.95 -7.93 5.95
N TYR A 102 -19.71 -8.77 6.66
CA TYR A 102 -19.61 -10.23 6.59
C TYR A 102 -20.87 -10.79 5.93
N PRO A 103 -20.78 -11.78 5.03
CA PRO A 103 -21.96 -12.53 4.59
C PRO A 103 -22.47 -13.43 5.74
N ALA A 104 -23.72 -13.25 6.15
CA ALA A 104 -24.37 -14.16 7.10
C ALA A 104 -24.75 -15.46 6.40
N SER A 105 -24.23 -16.59 6.87
CA SER A 105 -24.67 -17.92 6.41
C SER A 105 -25.98 -18.30 7.10
N HIS A 106 -27.11 -18.25 6.39
CA HIS A 106 -28.39 -18.82 6.86
C HIS A 106 -29.05 -19.67 5.75
N PRO A 107 -28.89 -21.01 5.76
CA PRO A 107 -29.82 -21.91 5.10
C PRO A 107 -31.07 -22.13 5.99
N HIS A 108 -32.26 -22.08 5.37
CA HIS A 108 -33.55 -22.44 5.99
C HIS A 108 -33.72 -23.95 6.14
#